data_AF-A0A8T0TYB7-F1
#
_entry.id   AF-A0A8T0TYB7-F1
#
_cell.length_a   1.000
_cell.length_b   1.000
_cell.length_c   1.000
_cell.angle_alpha   90.00
_cell.angle_beta   90.00
_cell.angle_gamma   90.00
#
_symmetry.space_group_name_H-M   'P 1'
#
loop_
_entity.id
_entity.type
_entity.pdbx_description
1 polymer ?
#
loop_
_entity_poly.entity_id
_entity_poly.type
_entity_poly.pdbx_seq_one_letter_code
_entity_poly.pdbx_strand_id
1 'polypeptide(L)'
;MGGFPHYSIVRGDYLMIKGSCVGPKKRVVTLRQSLLKQTSRVALEQINLKFVDTSSKFRHGRFQTTDEKQKFYGKLKTWSPVCAVEAKHSTRCVQFVFLSFV
;
A
#
# COMPACT_ATOMS: atom_id res chain seq x y z
N MET A 1 -3.61 -8.15 0.13
CA MET A 1 -3.87 -9.03 -1.05
C MET A 1 -4.74 -8.34 -2.11
N GLY A 2 -4.42 -8.46 -3.41
CA GLY A 2 -5.30 -8.04 -4.51
C GLY A 2 -5.55 -6.53 -4.69
N GLY A 3 -4.85 -5.68 -3.92
CA GLY A 3 -4.98 -4.22 -3.99
C GLY A 3 -6.30 -3.66 -3.47
N PHE A 4 -6.48 -2.35 -3.62
CA PHE A 4 -7.71 -1.66 -3.26
C PHE A 4 -8.78 -1.82 -4.37
N PRO A 5 -10.04 -2.13 -4.03
CA PRO A 5 -11.09 -2.30 -5.03
C PRO A 5 -11.26 -1.04 -5.86
N HIS A 6 -11.20 -1.18 -7.19
CA HIS A 6 -11.28 -0.12 -8.20
C HIS A 6 -10.13 0.92 -8.19
N TYR A 7 -9.11 0.79 -7.33
CA TYR A 7 -7.93 1.66 -7.34
C TYR A 7 -6.68 0.98 -7.89
N SER A 8 -6.45 -0.29 -7.55
CA SER A 8 -5.19 -1.05 -7.72
C SER A 8 -4.19 -0.88 -6.57
N ILE A 9 -2.89 -0.98 -6.85
CA ILE A 9 -1.78 -0.99 -5.88
C ILE A 9 -1.29 0.43 -5.67
N VAL A 10 -1.07 0.83 -4.42
CA VAL A 10 -0.43 2.11 -4.07
C VAL A 10 1.08 1.91 -4.12
N ARG A 11 1.77 2.65 -5.00
CA ARG A 11 3.24 2.56 -5.16
C ARG A 11 4.02 3.75 -4.61
N GLY A 12 3.37 4.90 -4.44
CA GLY A 12 3.99 6.12 -3.91
C GLY A 12 3.71 6.34 -2.43
N ASP A 13 4.11 7.49 -1.93
CA ASP A 13 3.86 7.92 -0.56
C ASP A 13 2.35 8.08 -0.31
N TYR A 14 1.91 7.63 0.87
CA TYR A 14 0.50 7.66 1.25
C TYR A 14 0.33 8.24 2.65
N LEU A 15 -0.83 8.85 2.86
CA LEU A 15 -1.26 9.39 4.14
C LEU A 15 -2.49 8.61 4.62
N MET A 16 -2.52 8.23 5.89
CA MET A 16 -3.68 7.59 6.53
C MET A 16 -4.43 8.62 7.36
N ILE A 17 -5.65 8.95 6.93
CA ILE A 17 -6.54 9.88 7.64
C ILE A 17 -7.58 9.07 8.42
N LYS A 18 -7.84 9.47 9.66
CA LYS A 18 -8.91 8.86 10.48
C LYS A 18 -10.27 9.13 9.84
N GLY A 19 -11.04 8.07 9.56
CA GLY A 19 -12.40 8.17 9.04
C GLY A 19 -12.48 8.17 7.51
N SER A 20 -13.46 8.90 6.95
CA SER A 20 -13.68 9.00 5.51
C SER A 20 -13.23 10.36 4.97
N CYS A 21 -12.79 10.37 3.71
CA CYS A 21 -12.52 11.58 2.94
C CYS A 21 -13.65 11.81 1.94
N VAL A 22 -13.79 13.06 1.48
CA VAL A 22 -14.88 13.44 0.59
C VAL A 22 -14.67 12.88 -0.82
N GLY A 23 -15.67 12.17 -1.33
CA GLY A 23 -15.74 11.69 -2.71
C GLY A 23 -15.35 10.23 -2.91
N PRO A 24 -15.45 9.74 -4.16
CA PRO A 24 -15.16 8.36 -4.50
C PRO A 24 -13.65 8.08 -4.56
N LYS A 25 -13.30 6.79 -4.61
CA LYS A 25 -11.93 6.30 -4.84
C LYS A 25 -11.37 6.91 -6.14
N LYS A 26 -10.07 7.26 -6.17
CA LYS A 26 -9.35 7.96 -7.26
C LYS A 26 -9.61 9.47 -7.40
N ARG A 27 -10.52 10.06 -6.63
CA ARG A 27 -10.69 11.53 -6.64
C ARG A 27 -9.44 12.20 -6.06
N VAL A 28 -8.95 13.24 -6.74
CA VAL A 28 -7.88 14.09 -6.21
C VAL A 28 -8.42 14.84 -4.98
N VAL A 29 -7.69 14.74 -3.87
CA VAL A 29 -8.04 15.41 -2.61
C VAL A 29 -6.95 16.43 -2.30
N THR A 30 -7.35 17.70 -2.18
CA THR A 30 -6.47 18.78 -1.73
C THR A 30 -6.54 18.88 -0.20
N LEU A 31 -5.43 18.63 0.48
CA LEU A 31 -5.34 18.79 1.93
C LEU A 31 -4.86 20.22 2.26
N ARG A 32 -5.53 20.85 3.22
CA ARG A 32 -5.19 22.18 3.71
C ARG A 32 -4.91 22.08 5.21
N GLN A 33 -3.89 22.78 5.68
CA GLN A 33 -3.68 22.94 7.12
C GLN A 33 -4.87 23.67 7.76
N SER A 34 -5.22 23.30 8.99
CA SER A 34 -6.25 24.01 9.75
C SER A 34 -5.86 25.48 9.94
N LEU A 35 -6.82 26.38 9.75
CA LEU A 35 -6.63 27.82 9.93
C LEU A 35 -6.27 28.19 11.37
N LEU A 36 -6.96 27.56 12.32
CA LEU A 36 -6.71 27.73 13.75
C LEU A 36 -5.86 26.58 14.26
N LYS A 37 -4.94 26.89 15.18
CA LYS A 37 -4.15 25.87 15.88
C LYS A 37 -5.08 25.02 16.73
N GLN A 38 -5.09 23.72 16.47
CA GLN A 38 -5.95 22.79 17.20
C GLN A 38 -5.30 22.46 18.55
N THR A 39 -6.02 22.74 19.64
CA THR A 39 -5.60 22.43 21.03
C THR A 39 -6.39 21.27 21.63
N SER A 40 -7.27 20.64 20.85
CA SER A 40 -8.09 19.51 21.32
C SER A 40 -7.21 18.29 21.63
N ARG A 41 -7.60 17.51 22.65
CA ARG A 41 -6.86 16.31 23.08
C ARG A 41 -6.61 15.34 21.93
N VAL A 42 -7.64 15.12 21.11
CA VAL A 42 -7.59 14.26 19.91
C VAL A 42 -6.53 14.70 18.90
N ALA A 43 -6.24 16.00 18.80
CA ALA A 43 -5.24 16.53 17.88
C ALA A 43 -3.80 16.46 18.41
N LEU A 44 -3.63 16.40 19.74
CA LEU A 44 -2.32 16.36 20.40
C LEU A 44 -1.86 14.93 20.76
N GLU A 45 -2.75 13.95 20.62
CA GLU A 45 -2.45 12.55 20.90
C GLU A 45 -1.42 11.98 19.90
N GLN A 46 -0.35 11.37 20.43
CA GLN A 46 0.61 10.62 19.64
C GLN A 46 0.01 9.28 19.20
N ILE A 47 -0.12 9.06 17.89
CA ILE A 47 -0.78 7.87 17.35
C ILE A 47 0.23 6.74 17.15
N ASN A 48 0.19 5.73 18.02
CA ASN A 48 0.96 4.49 17.88
C ASN A 48 0.06 3.37 17.35
N LEU A 49 0.20 3.01 16.08
CA LEU A 49 -0.58 1.95 15.44
C LEU A 49 0.01 0.57 15.75
N LYS A 50 -0.80 -0.34 16.30
CA LYS A 50 -0.38 -1.73 16.58
C LYS A 50 -0.55 -2.66 15.38
N PHE A 51 -1.59 -2.43 14.57
CA PHE A 51 -1.97 -3.33 13.49
C PHE A 51 -2.66 -2.58 12.36
N VAL A 52 -2.31 -2.94 11.11
CA VAL A 52 -2.97 -2.46 9.89
C VAL A 52 -3.50 -3.67 9.13
N ASP A 53 -4.80 -3.69 8.87
CA ASP A 53 -5.42 -4.75 8.11
C ASP A 53 -5.09 -4.63 6.61
N THR A 54 -4.42 -5.63 6.07
CA THR A 54 -4.01 -5.74 4.66
C THR A 54 -4.75 -6.85 3.91
N SER A 55 -5.75 -7.43 4.59
CA SER A 55 -6.64 -8.43 4.02
C SER A 55 -7.35 -7.91 2.77
N SER A 56 -7.73 -8.84 1.90
CA SER A 56 -8.50 -8.51 0.70
C SER A 56 -9.82 -7.84 1.09
N LYS A 57 -10.09 -6.66 0.53
CA LYS A 57 -11.40 -5.99 0.63
C LYS A 57 -12.34 -6.38 -0.51
N PHE A 58 -11.92 -7.28 -1.39
CA PHE A 58 -12.80 -7.93 -2.34
C PHE A 58 -13.49 -9.12 -1.67
N ARG A 59 -14.82 -9.04 -1.51
CA ARG A 59 -15.63 -9.96 -0.68
C ARG A 59 -15.12 -10.02 0.77
N HIS A 60 -15.20 -11.19 1.40
CA HIS A 60 -14.75 -11.42 2.78
C HIS A 60 -13.26 -11.82 2.80
N GLY A 61 -12.41 -10.91 3.27
CA GLY A 61 -10.99 -11.16 3.47
C GLY A 61 -10.73 -12.06 4.67
N ARG A 62 -9.83 -13.05 4.52
CA ARG A 62 -9.48 -14.02 5.58
C ARG A 62 -8.00 -14.05 5.94
N PHE A 63 -7.11 -13.74 4.98
CA PHE A 63 -5.66 -13.82 5.13
C PHE A 63 -5.04 -12.43 4.94
N GLN A 64 -3.95 -12.16 5.66
CA GLN A 64 -3.21 -10.90 5.55
C GLN A 64 -2.17 -11.01 4.43
N THR A 65 -1.34 -12.06 4.49
CA THR A 65 -0.27 -12.32 3.51
C THR A 65 -0.66 -13.38 2.49
N THR A 66 -0.01 -13.34 1.32
CA THR A 66 -0.14 -14.40 0.30
C THR A 66 0.38 -15.74 0.79
N ASP A 67 1.38 -15.71 1.67
CA ASP A 67 2.07 -16.89 2.16
C ASP A 67 1.21 -17.63 3.20
N GLU A 68 0.52 -16.89 4.08
CA GLU A 68 -0.51 -17.46 4.97
C GLU A 68 -1.59 -18.19 4.16
N LYS A 69 -2.05 -17.57 3.07
CA LYS A 69 -3.06 -18.15 2.20
C LYS A 69 -2.56 -19.44 1.55
N GLN A 70 -1.34 -19.46 1.02
CA GLN A 70 -0.76 -20.66 0.41
C GLN A 70 -0.56 -21.79 1.43
N LYS A 71 -0.05 -21.47 2.62
CA LYS A 71 0.12 -22.45 3.70
C LYS A 71 -1.21 -23.08 4.13
N PHE A 72 -2.28 -22.29 4.20
CA PHE A 72 -3.61 -22.77 4.58
C PHE A 72 -4.21 -23.73 3.54
N TYR A 73 -4.13 -23.39 2.25
CA TYR A 73 -4.74 -24.20 1.19
C TYR A 73 -3.88 -25.38 0.72
N GLY A 74 -2.57 -25.37 0.99
CA GLY A 74 -1.66 -26.44 0.57
C GLY A 74 -1.56 -26.58 -0.95
N LYS A 75 -1.39 -27.82 -1.44
CA LYS A 75 -1.26 -28.11 -2.88
C LYS A 75 -2.64 -28.09 -3.55
N LEU A 76 -2.86 -27.06 -4.38
CA LEU A 76 -4.08 -26.92 -5.16
C LEU A 76 -3.98 -27.68 -6.49
N LYS A 77 -5.13 -28.14 -7.00
CA LYS A 77 -5.24 -29.01 -8.19
C LYS A 77 -4.89 -28.29 -9.52
N THR A 78 -4.98 -26.97 -9.53
CA THR A 78 -4.77 -26.10 -10.69
C THR A 78 -4.01 -24.85 -10.24
N TRP A 79 -2.68 -24.93 -10.16
CA TRP A 79 -1.86 -23.77 -9.81
C TRP A 79 -0.80 -23.54 -10.87
N SER A 80 -1.12 -22.69 -11.85
CA SER A 80 -0.11 -21.99 -12.64
C SER A 80 0.28 -20.70 -11.91
N PRO A 81 1.58 -20.31 -11.90
CA PRO A 81 2.06 -19.16 -11.15
C PRO A 81 1.71 -17.85 -11.87
N VAL A 82 0.46 -17.38 -11.78
CA VAL A 82 0.04 -16.12 -12.43
C VAL A 82 0.37 -14.86 -11.62
N CYS A 83 1.09 -14.98 -10.51
CA CYS A 83 1.50 -13.84 -9.67
C CYS A 83 3.02 -13.68 -9.58
N ALA A 84 3.77 -14.04 -10.62
CA ALA A 84 5.15 -13.59 -10.82
C ALA A 84 5.18 -12.33 -11.71
N VAL A 85 4.39 -11.30 -11.39
CA VAL A 85 4.51 -9.99 -12.02
C VAL A 85 4.65 -8.95 -10.91
N GLU A 86 5.91 -8.79 -10.48
CA GLU A 86 6.58 -7.57 -9.99
C GLU A 86 7.55 -7.86 -8.85
N ALA A 87 8.72 -8.39 -9.21
CA ALA A 87 9.97 -8.21 -8.44
C ALA A 87 11.20 -8.55 -9.30
N LYS A 88 11.32 -7.98 -10.51
CA LYS A 88 12.59 -7.94 -11.27
C LYS A 88 12.59 -6.67 -12.10
N HIS A 89 12.94 -5.53 -11.50
CA HIS A 89 13.55 -4.35 -12.13
C HIS A 89 13.76 -3.28 -11.03
N SER A 90 14.75 -3.51 -10.16
CA SER A 90 15.48 -2.42 -9.49
C SER A 90 16.72 -3.02 -8.83
N THR A 91 17.66 -3.44 -9.65
CA THR A 91 19.07 -3.65 -9.26
C THR A 91 19.87 -3.77 -10.54
N ARG A 92 20.88 -2.89 -10.66
CA ARG A 92 21.86 -2.71 -11.75
C ARG A 92 21.53 -1.59 -12.74
N CYS A 93 21.99 -0.39 -12.37
CA CYS A 93 22.97 0.36 -13.17
C CYS A 93 23.54 1.49 -12.30
N VAL A 94 24.26 1.09 -11.24
CA VAL A 94 25.44 1.86 -10.82
C VAL A 94 26.55 1.40 -11.75
N GLN A 95 27.39 2.35 -12.20
CA GLN A 95 28.48 2.24 -13.19
C GLN A 95 28.07 2.40 -14.66
N PHE A 96 28.08 3.64 -15.13
CA PHE A 96 28.95 4.07 -16.24
C PHE A 96 29.03 5.61 -16.23
N VAL A 97 29.73 6.17 -15.25
CA VAL A 97 30.35 7.49 -15.44
C VAL A 97 31.64 7.19 -16.20
N PHE A 98 31.58 7.30 -17.53
CA PHE A 98 32.75 7.22 -18.38
C PHE A 98 33.59 8.48 -18.11
N LEU A 99 34.72 8.26 -17.43
CA LEU A 99 35.84 9.17 -17.41
C LEU A 99 36.45 9.19 -18.83
N SER A 100 36.45 10.35 -19.48
CA SER A 100 37.34 10.73 -20.59
C SER A 100 37.28 12.26 -20.68
N PHE A 101 38.25 12.98 -20.12
CA PHE A 101 39.29 13.63 -20.92
C PHE A 101 38.70 14.39 -22.13
N VAL A 102 38.20 15.61 -21.91
CA VAL A 102 38.84 16.92 -22.22
C VAL A 102 38.27 17.95 -21.25
#